data_AF-A0A3D5B8E4-F1
#
_entry.id   AF-A0A3D5B8E4-F1
#
_cell.length_a   1.000
_cell.length_b   1.000
_cell.length_c   1.000
_cell.angle_alpha   90.00
_cell.angle_beta   90.00
_cell.angle_gamma   90.00
#
_symmetry.space_group_name_H-M   'P 1'
#
loop_
_entity.id
_entity.type
_entity.pdbx_description
1 polymer ?
#
loop_
_entity_poly.entity_id
_entity_poly.type
_entity_poly.pdbx_seq_one_letter_code
_entity_poly.pdbx_strand_id
1 'polypeptide(L)'
;MKMKKSHILLIGIFLGMTILLSACMPGPRVTGAPGVSVDEDMAFVAYGTFVYGLDITNGSVTWSYPEKANSQVVFYAQPLVSGDYVYVGDLAKTFHKLDRQTGAVIWIYTKADGFFLAKAAEADGVVYAPCNDGSLYALDNYGNLLWKFDTGHYLWSQPQIVDDVIYLGS
;
A
#
# COMPACT_ATOMS: atom_id res chain seq x y z
N MET A 1 -60.16 19.10 -13.29
CA MET A 1 -59.04 19.47 -14.19
C MET A 1 -58.53 18.19 -14.87
N LYS A 2 -58.81 17.98 -16.17
CA LYS A 2 -58.45 16.73 -16.88
C LYS A 2 -56.97 16.78 -17.27
N MET A 3 -56.13 15.98 -16.61
CA MET A 3 -54.73 15.80 -17.01
C MET A 3 -54.64 15.12 -18.38
N LYS A 4 -53.88 15.72 -19.31
CA LYS A 4 -53.63 15.16 -20.65
C LYS A 4 -52.75 13.91 -20.53
N LYS A 5 -53.01 12.88 -21.36
CA LYS A 5 -52.25 11.61 -21.38
C LYS A 5 -50.73 11.79 -21.49
N SER A 6 -50.27 12.87 -22.15
CA SER A 6 -48.84 13.20 -22.25
C SER A 6 -48.20 13.58 -20.91
N HIS A 7 -48.95 14.13 -19.96
CA HIS A 7 -48.43 14.46 -18.62
C HIS A 7 -48.31 13.23 -17.73
N ILE A 8 -49.22 12.25 -17.90
CA ILE A 8 -49.13 10.96 -17.20
C ILE A 8 -47.90 10.17 -17.69
N LEU A 9 -47.61 10.24 -19.00
CA LEU A 9 -46.41 9.64 -19.59
C LEU A 9 -45.13 10.31 -19.07
N LEU A 10 -45.09 11.64 -19.02
CA LEU A 10 -43.93 12.37 -18.50
C LEU A 10 -43.68 12.09 -17.01
N ILE A 11 -44.73 12.04 -16.19
CA ILE A 11 -44.61 11.71 -14.76
C ILE A 11 -44.12 10.27 -14.58
N GLY A 12 -44.59 9.32 -15.39
CA GLY A 12 -44.11 7.93 -15.37
C GLY A 12 -42.64 7.80 -15.74
N ILE A 13 -42.17 8.56 -16.74
CA ILE A 13 -40.75 8.60 -17.13
C ILE A 13 -39.89 9.21 -16.02
N PHE A 14 -40.35 10.31 -15.39
CA PHE A 14 -39.63 10.96 -14.29
C PHE A 14 -39.55 10.06 -13.05
N LEU A 15 -40.64 9.37 -12.68
CA LEU A 15 -40.63 8.41 -11.57
C LEU A 15 -39.71 7.21 -11.86
N GLY A 16 -39.70 6.70 -13.09
CA GLY A 16 -38.81 5.64 -13.53
C GLY A 16 -37.33 6.03 -13.43
N MET A 17 -36.98 7.27 -13.83
CA MET A 17 -35.62 7.80 -13.69
C MET A 17 -35.18 7.95 -12.23
N THR A 18 -36.08 8.36 -11.32
CA THR A 18 -35.73 8.47 -9.90
C THR A 18 -35.46 7.13 -9.23
N ILE A 19 -36.09 6.05 -9.70
CA ILE A 19 -35.83 4.68 -9.19
C ILE A 19 -34.49 4.16 -9.74
N LEU A 20 -34.14 4.49 -10.97
CA LEU A 20 -32.85 4.13 -11.59
C LEU A 20 -31.64 4.88 -10.99
N LEU A 21 -31.85 6.08 -10.44
CA LEU A 21 -30.80 6.87 -9.79
C LEU A 21 -30.55 6.49 -8.33
N SER A 22 -31.29 5.52 -7.78
CA SER A 22 -31.03 4.91 -6.46
C SER A 22 -29.95 3.82 -6.50
N ALA A 23 -29.03 3.90 -7.46
CA ALA A 23 -27.82 3.08 -7.43
C ALA A 23 -27.09 3.36 -6.11
N CYS A 24 -26.82 2.30 -5.34
CA CYS A 24 -26.03 2.38 -4.13
C CYS A 24 -24.76 3.17 -4.42
N MET A 25 -24.68 4.41 -3.94
CA MET A 25 -23.43 5.14 -3.91
C MET A 25 -22.55 4.30 -2.99
N PRO A 26 -21.45 3.68 -3.47
CA PRO A 26 -20.50 3.10 -2.55
C PRO A 26 -20.11 4.27 -1.65
N GLY A 27 -20.44 4.19 -0.37
CA GLY A 27 -19.91 5.14 0.60
C GLY A 27 -18.39 5.20 0.45
N PRO A 28 -17.72 6.25 0.95
CA PRO A 28 -16.26 6.29 0.95
C PRO A 28 -15.76 4.92 1.41
N ARG A 29 -15.14 4.16 0.48
CA ARG A 29 -14.57 2.88 0.84
C ARG A 29 -13.61 3.21 1.96
N VAL A 30 -13.70 2.47 3.07
CA VAL A 30 -12.60 2.45 4.03
C VAL A 30 -11.43 1.88 3.23
N THR A 31 -10.67 2.76 2.58
CA THR A 31 -9.35 2.42 2.07
C THR A 31 -8.58 2.22 3.35
N GLY A 32 -8.42 0.96 3.76
CA GLY A 32 -7.66 0.62 4.97
C GLY A 32 -6.41 1.46 4.93
N ALA A 33 -6.18 2.27 5.97
CA ALA A 33 -4.95 3.02 6.06
C ALA A 33 -3.84 1.98 5.87
N PRO A 34 -2.93 2.14 4.90
CA PRO A 34 -1.95 1.12 4.59
C PRO A 34 -0.96 0.88 5.74
N GLY A 35 -1.20 1.45 6.92
CA GLY A 35 -0.45 1.27 8.14
C GLY A 35 0.48 2.45 8.40
N VAL A 36 0.68 2.77 9.67
CA VAL A 36 1.68 3.73 10.14
C VAL A 36 2.78 2.95 10.84
N SER A 37 4.03 3.35 10.64
CA SER A 37 5.13 2.91 11.49
C SER A 37 5.71 4.11 12.20
N VAL A 38 6.08 3.94 13.45
CA VAL A 38 6.62 5.02 14.29
C VAL A 38 7.98 4.56 14.78
N ASP A 39 8.94 5.47 14.72
CA ASP A 39 10.28 5.26 15.23
C ASP A 39 10.79 6.60 15.78
N GLU A 40 11.16 6.60 17.07
CA GLU A 40 11.63 7.79 17.80
C GLU A 40 10.71 9.02 17.65
N ASP A 41 11.15 10.01 16.89
CA ASP A 41 10.53 11.31 16.63
C ASP A 41 9.77 11.35 15.29
N MET A 42 9.78 10.27 14.53
CA MET A 42 9.18 10.22 13.20
C MET A 42 8.06 9.17 13.08
N ALA A 43 7.03 9.52 12.30
CA ALA A 43 6.02 8.60 11.82
C ALA A 43 6.09 8.46 10.29
N PHE A 44 5.94 7.25 9.79
CA PHE A 44 6.02 6.91 8.38
C PHE A 44 4.68 6.37 7.89
N VAL A 45 4.14 7.01 6.86
CA VAL A 45 2.80 6.72 6.33
C VAL A 45 2.90 6.49 4.83
N ALA A 46 2.63 5.28 4.38
CA ALA A 46 2.24 5.05 3.00
C ALA A 46 0.81 5.57 2.81
N TYR A 47 0.46 6.19 1.68
CA TYR A 47 -0.93 6.47 1.33
C TYR A 47 -1.05 6.87 -0.13
N GLY A 48 -1.85 6.12 -0.90
CA GLY A 48 -2.07 6.43 -2.30
C GLY A 48 -0.74 6.38 -3.06
N THR A 49 -0.36 7.47 -3.72
CA THR A 49 0.86 7.54 -4.53
C THR A 49 2.09 8.00 -3.77
N PHE A 50 2.03 8.07 -2.43
CA PHE A 50 3.10 8.62 -1.61
C PHE A 50 3.43 7.76 -0.41
N VAL A 51 4.64 7.97 0.09
CA VAL A 51 5.16 7.64 1.39
C VAL A 51 5.59 8.95 2.03
N TYR A 52 5.19 9.19 3.27
CA TYR A 52 5.52 10.40 4.01
C TYR A 52 6.34 10.06 5.24
N GLY A 53 7.34 10.88 5.52
CA GLY A 53 7.95 11.01 6.85
C GLY A 53 7.35 12.22 7.55
N LEU A 54 6.86 12.03 8.77
CA LEU A 54 6.20 13.05 9.58
C LEU A 54 6.96 13.24 10.89
N ASP A 55 7.09 14.48 11.34
CA ASP A 55 7.48 14.80 12.72
C ASP A 55 6.31 14.47 13.66
N ILE A 56 6.53 13.60 14.65
CA ILE A 56 5.46 13.17 15.56
C ILE A 56 5.05 14.24 16.57
N THR A 57 5.90 15.22 16.84
CA THR A 57 5.65 16.27 17.83
C THR A 57 4.62 17.29 17.35
N ASN A 58 4.59 17.55 16.04
CA ASN A 58 3.74 18.58 15.43
C ASN A 58 2.93 18.10 14.22
N GLY A 59 3.17 16.88 13.74
CA GLY A 59 2.45 16.27 12.62
C GLY A 59 2.82 16.81 11.24
N SER A 60 3.87 17.63 11.14
CA SER A 60 4.32 18.19 9.85
C SER A 60 5.00 17.13 8.99
N VAL A 61 4.85 17.25 7.67
CA VAL A 61 5.57 16.41 6.70
C VAL A 61 7.01 16.89 6.60
N THR A 62 7.96 16.06 7.01
CA THR A 62 9.40 16.31 6.87
C THR A 62 9.88 16.00 5.44
N TRP A 63 9.35 14.92 4.86
CA TRP A 63 9.63 14.53 3.49
C TRP A 63 8.48 13.72 2.88
N SER A 64 8.42 13.69 1.55
CA SER A 64 7.51 12.84 0.78
C SER A 64 8.25 12.14 -0.35
N TYR A 65 7.95 10.86 -0.53
CA TYR A 65 8.45 10.03 -1.63
C TYR A 65 7.29 9.42 -2.42
N PRO A 66 7.32 9.46 -3.76
CA PRO A 66 8.15 10.34 -4.59
C PRO A 66 7.87 11.83 -4.32
N GLU A 67 8.74 12.72 -4.79
CA GLU A 67 8.56 14.18 -4.65
C GLU A 67 7.25 14.68 -5.31
N LYS A 68 6.82 13.99 -6.37
CA LYS A 68 5.58 14.29 -7.11
C LYS A 68 4.75 13.05 -7.27
N ALA A 69 3.43 13.22 -7.20
CA ALA A 69 2.49 12.12 -7.37
C ALA A 69 2.74 11.37 -8.69
N ASN A 70 2.80 10.05 -8.60
CA ASN A 70 2.87 9.17 -9.75
C ASN A 70 1.71 8.18 -9.68
N SER A 71 0.72 8.32 -10.56
CA SER A 71 -0.45 7.45 -10.58
C SER A 71 -0.15 6.00 -10.94
N GLN A 72 1.04 5.71 -11.46
CA GLN A 72 1.49 4.35 -11.75
C GLN A 72 1.97 3.60 -10.51
N VAL A 73 2.21 4.31 -9.40
CA VAL A 73 2.71 3.74 -8.14
C VAL A 73 1.70 4.01 -7.05
N VAL A 74 1.21 2.93 -6.42
CA VAL A 74 0.30 3.03 -5.28
C VAL A 74 0.90 2.23 -4.13
N PHE A 75 1.21 2.91 -3.03
CA PHE A 75 1.71 2.30 -1.81
C PHE A 75 0.54 1.85 -0.94
N TYR A 76 0.47 0.55 -0.72
CA TYR A 76 -0.56 -0.09 0.10
C TYR A 76 0.02 -0.85 1.31
N ALA A 77 1.30 -1.17 1.28
CA ALA A 77 1.97 -1.86 2.39
C ALA A 77 2.29 -0.88 3.53
N GLN A 78 2.21 -1.38 4.76
CA GLN A 78 2.72 -0.66 5.92
C GLN A 78 4.23 -0.52 5.77
N PRO A 79 4.80 0.69 5.89
CA PRO A 79 6.25 0.85 5.85
C PRO A 79 6.90 0.06 6.97
N LEU A 80 7.98 -0.67 6.68
CA LEU A 80 8.89 -1.22 7.68
C LEU A 80 9.97 -0.18 7.96
N VAL A 81 10.22 0.13 9.22
CA VAL A 81 11.36 0.96 9.65
C VAL A 81 12.37 0.02 10.30
N SER A 82 13.62 0.04 9.84
CA SER A 82 14.72 -0.67 10.48
C SER A 82 16.00 0.17 10.38
N GLY A 83 16.51 0.60 11.54
CA GLY A 83 17.64 1.53 11.63
C GLY A 83 17.39 2.81 10.83
N ASP A 84 18.33 3.16 9.95
CA ASP A 84 18.28 4.37 9.11
C ASP A 84 17.42 4.21 7.85
N TYR A 85 16.63 3.13 7.74
CA TYR A 85 15.93 2.79 6.50
C TYR A 85 14.44 2.57 6.66
N VAL A 86 13.71 2.95 5.61
CA VAL A 86 12.30 2.65 5.43
C VAL A 86 12.14 1.74 4.22
N TYR A 87 11.45 0.62 4.40
CA TYR A 87 11.14 -0.34 3.35
C TYR A 87 9.65 -0.36 3.08
N VAL A 88 9.26 -0.35 1.80
CA VAL A 88 7.85 -0.28 1.43
C VAL A 88 7.60 -0.87 0.06
N GLY A 89 6.49 -1.60 -0.05
CA GLY A 89 6.00 -2.20 -1.27
C GLY A 89 4.89 -1.41 -1.94
N ASP A 90 4.73 -1.60 -3.24
CA ASP A 90 3.66 -0.99 -4.02
C ASP A 90 2.91 -1.98 -4.94
N LEU A 91 1.84 -1.46 -5.53
CA LEU A 91 1.02 -2.13 -6.55
C LEU A 91 1.64 -2.09 -7.96
N ALA A 92 2.77 -1.42 -8.14
CA ALA A 92 3.53 -1.40 -9.40
C ALA A 92 4.53 -2.56 -9.50
N LYS A 93 4.47 -3.51 -8.56
CA LYS A 93 5.39 -4.65 -8.43
C LYS A 93 6.81 -4.25 -8.06
N THR A 94 6.93 -3.13 -7.34
CA THR A 94 8.23 -2.64 -6.91
C THR A 94 8.31 -2.55 -5.39
N PHE A 95 9.51 -2.80 -4.89
CA PHE A 95 9.84 -2.76 -3.47
C PHE A 95 10.98 -1.79 -3.27
N HIS A 96 10.82 -0.86 -2.35
CA HIS A 96 11.69 0.31 -2.19
C HIS A 96 12.42 0.22 -0.86
N LYS A 97 13.68 0.64 -0.85
CA LYS A 97 14.41 1.03 0.36
C LYS A 97 14.73 2.51 0.27
N LEU A 98 14.32 3.25 1.28
CA LEU A 98 14.47 4.69 1.40
C LEU A 98 15.32 5.02 2.62
N ASP A 99 16.01 6.14 2.56
CA ASP A 99 16.63 6.78 3.72
C ASP A 99 15.54 7.31 4.66
N ARG A 100 15.62 6.96 5.95
CA ARG A 100 14.61 7.31 6.97
C ARG A 100 14.45 8.81 7.13
N GLN A 101 15.54 9.56 7.07
CA GLN A 101 15.58 10.98 7.39
C GLN A 101 15.17 11.88 6.23
N THR A 102 15.46 11.44 5.00
CA THR A 102 15.30 12.27 3.79
C THR A 102 14.27 11.73 2.81
N GLY A 103 13.87 10.46 2.94
CA GLY A 103 13.04 9.78 1.94
C GLY A 103 13.79 9.49 0.63
N ALA A 104 15.10 9.71 0.57
CA ALA A 104 15.90 9.46 -0.62
C ALA A 104 15.93 7.96 -0.94
N VAL A 105 15.84 7.63 -2.23
CA VAL A 105 15.88 6.22 -2.68
C VAL A 105 17.30 5.67 -2.50
N ILE A 106 17.40 4.57 -1.75
CA ILE A 106 18.63 3.79 -1.64
C ILE A 106 18.67 2.74 -2.75
N TRP A 107 17.59 1.99 -2.93
CA TRP A 107 17.40 1.08 -4.08
C TRP A 107 15.93 0.77 -4.34
N ILE A 108 15.67 0.22 -5.53
CA ILE A 108 14.35 -0.27 -5.95
C ILE A 108 14.51 -1.66 -6.55
N TYR A 109 13.75 -2.62 -6.05
CA TYR A 109 13.64 -3.96 -6.60
C TYR A 109 12.40 -4.07 -7.49
N THR A 110 12.59 -4.50 -8.74
CA THR A 110 11.54 -4.51 -9.79
C THR A 110 11.37 -5.87 -10.46
N LYS A 111 12.00 -6.92 -9.94
CA LYS A 111 12.04 -8.26 -10.55
C LYS A 111 10.98 -9.22 -9.96
N ALA A 112 9.94 -8.69 -9.32
CA ALA A 112 8.81 -9.48 -8.83
C ALA A 112 7.70 -9.55 -9.87
N ASP A 113 6.89 -10.60 -9.79
CA ASP A 113 5.77 -10.79 -10.72
C ASP A 113 4.44 -10.29 -10.15
N GLY A 114 4.42 -9.98 -8.85
CA GLY A 114 3.25 -9.51 -8.10
C GLY A 114 3.46 -8.22 -7.32
N PHE A 115 2.43 -7.82 -6.60
CA PHE A 115 2.36 -6.65 -5.74
C PHE A 115 2.90 -6.94 -4.34
N PHE A 116 3.57 -5.95 -3.76
CA PHE A 116 4.02 -5.99 -2.39
C PHE A 116 3.00 -5.28 -1.49
N LEU A 117 2.09 -6.05 -0.91
CA LEU A 117 0.89 -5.56 -0.22
C LEU A 117 1.01 -5.51 1.30
N ALA A 118 1.95 -6.26 1.87
CA ALA A 118 2.09 -6.44 3.30
C ALA A 118 3.41 -5.86 3.81
N LYS A 119 3.44 -5.56 5.11
CA LYS A 119 4.67 -5.12 5.79
C LYS A 119 5.75 -6.19 5.64
N ALA A 120 6.95 -5.79 5.27
CA ALA A 120 8.12 -6.67 5.28
C ALA A 120 8.62 -6.93 6.71
N ALA A 121 9.53 -7.89 6.85
CA ALA A 121 10.34 -8.06 8.04
C ALA A 121 11.83 -7.94 7.67
N GLU A 122 12.68 -7.59 8.63
CA GLU A 122 14.13 -7.50 8.41
C GLU A 122 14.85 -8.13 9.61
N ALA A 123 15.90 -8.88 9.31
CA ALA A 123 16.82 -9.43 10.29
C ALA A 123 18.21 -9.55 9.65
N ASP A 124 19.25 -9.18 10.41
CA ASP A 124 20.66 -9.32 10.04
C ASP A 124 21.02 -8.75 8.64
N GLY A 125 20.40 -7.63 8.25
CA GLY A 125 20.64 -6.97 6.98
C GLY A 125 19.93 -7.60 5.78
N VAL A 126 18.99 -8.51 6.03
CA VAL A 126 18.15 -9.14 5.00
C VAL A 126 16.71 -8.73 5.21
N VAL A 127 16.12 -8.12 4.18
CA VAL A 127 14.69 -7.80 4.18
C VAL A 127 13.89 -8.90 3.48
N TYR A 128 12.84 -9.35 4.14
CA TYR A 128 11.92 -10.39 3.69
C TYR A 128 10.62 -9.73 3.25
N ALA A 129 10.48 -9.57 1.92
CA ALA A 129 9.37 -8.88 1.28
C ALA A 129 8.30 -9.90 0.82
N PRO A 130 7.14 -9.98 1.48
CA PRO A 130 6.02 -10.82 1.05
C PRO A 130 5.36 -10.26 -0.21
N CYS A 131 5.14 -11.11 -1.21
CA CYS A 131 4.54 -10.72 -2.49
C CYS A 131 3.25 -11.51 -2.77
N ASN A 132 2.28 -10.85 -3.41
CA ASN A 132 1.05 -11.52 -3.81
C ASN A 132 1.21 -12.47 -5.01
N ASP A 133 2.40 -12.57 -5.61
CA ASP A 133 2.71 -13.66 -6.55
C ASP A 133 2.92 -15.01 -5.85
N GLY A 134 2.80 -15.02 -4.53
CA GLY A 134 2.91 -16.19 -3.68
C GLY A 134 4.29 -16.43 -3.09
N SER A 135 5.19 -15.46 -3.28
CA SER A 135 6.58 -15.62 -2.93
C SER A 135 7.03 -14.69 -1.81
N LEU A 136 7.91 -15.21 -0.95
CA LEU A 136 8.72 -14.41 -0.05
C LEU A 136 10.07 -14.13 -0.73
N TYR A 137 10.38 -12.85 -0.91
CA TYR A 137 11.65 -12.39 -1.47
C TYR A 137 12.60 -12.01 -0.34
N ALA A 138 13.79 -12.64 -0.27
CA ALA A 138 14.86 -12.22 0.62
C ALA A 138 15.85 -11.36 -0.15
N LEU A 139 15.97 -10.09 0.22
CA LEU A 139 16.84 -9.12 -0.43
C LEU A 139 17.94 -8.67 0.53
N ASP A 140 19.17 -8.55 0.00
CA ASP A 140 20.28 -7.99 0.78
C ASP A 140 20.14 -6.47 0.96
N ASN A 141 21.09 -5.89 1.69
CA ASN A 141 21.14 -4.45 1.96
C ASN A 141 21.22 -3.57 0.69
N TYR A 142 21.62 -4.12 -0.45
CA TYR A 142 21.78 -3.45 -1.74
C TYR A 142 20.63 -3.73 -2.72
N GLY A 143 19.62 -4.50 -2.30
CA GLY A 143 18.46 -4.85 -3.12
C GLY A 143 18.70 -6.02 -4.06
N ASN A 144 19.76 -6.80 -3.86
CA ASN A 144 19.97 -8.04 -4.62
C ASN A 144 19.15 -9.18 -4.02
N LEU A 145 18.59 -10.00 -4.90
CA LEU A 145 17.90 -11.22 -4.50
C LEU A 145 18.90 -12.23 -3.95
N LEU A 146 18.77 -12.59 -2.67
CA LEU A 146 19.52 -13.69 -2.06
C LEU A 146 18.83 -15.02 -2.34
N TRP A 147 17.53 -15.08 -2.10
CA TRP A 147 16.69 -16.24 -2.40
C TRP A 147 15.21 -15.85 -2.49
N LYS A 148 14.41 -16.76 -3.06
CA LYS A 148 12.96 -16.65 -3.19
C LYS A 148 12.32 -17.96 -2.71
N PHE A 149 11.32 -17.87 -1.84
CA PHE A 149 10.53 -19.02 -1.38
C PHE A 149 9.10 -18.93 -1.90
N ASP A 150 8.63 -19.96 -2.60
CA ASP A 150 7.28 -20.02 -3.16
C ASP A 150 6.35 -20.80 -2.23
N THR A 151 5.26 -20.15 -1.83
CA THR A 151 4.24 -20.77 -0.96
C THR A 151 3.04 -21.31 -1.75
N GLY A 152 2.93 -20.98 -3.04
CA GLY A 152 1.78 -21.30 -3.89
C GLY A 152 0.51 -20.49 -3.61
N HIS A 153 0.53 -19.59 -2.61
CA HIS A 153 -0.62 -18.81 -2.16
C HIS A 153 -0.26 -17.35 -1.90
N TYR A 154 -1.19 -16.42 -2.07
CA TYR A 154 -0.91 -15.00 -1.96
C TYR A 154 -0.45 -14.59 -0.56
N LEU A 155 0.71 -13.93 -0.45
CA LEU A 155 1.21 -13.45 0.83
C LEU A 155 0.72 -12.03 1.09
N TRP A 156 -0.32 -11.91 1.92
CA TRP A 156 -0.91 -10.63 2.36
C TRP A 156 -0.66 -10.31 3.83
N SER A 157 0.07 -11.16 4.54
CA SER A 157 0.40 -10.96 5.95
C SER A 157 1.87 -10.59 6.14
N GLN A 158 2.16 -9.85 7.22
CA GLN A 158 3.53 -9.56 7.63
C GLN A 158 4.24 -10.84 8.07
N PRO A 159 5.43 -11.17 7.53
CA PRO A 159 6.27 -12.24 8.03
C PRO A 159 6.69 -11.97 9.49
N GLN A 160 6.75 -13.01 10.31
CA GLN A 160 7.31 -12.92 11.66
C GLN A 160 8.60 -13.71 11.73
N ILE A 161 9.64 -13.11 12.31
CA ILE A 161 10.94 -13.74 12.49
C ILE A 161 11.10 -14.00 13.97
N VAL A 162 11.34 -15.26 14.32
CA VAL A 162 11.67 -15.68 15.69
C VAL A 162 12.88 -16.57 15.58
N ASP A 163 13.99 -16.14 16.19
CA ASP A 163 15.31 -16.74 16.01
C ASP A 163 15.63 -16.86 14.51
N ASP A 164 16.00 -18.06 14.04
CA ASP A 164 16.36 -18.33 12.64
C ASP A 164 15.15 -18.78 11.79
N VAL A 165 13.90 -18.59 12.26
CA VAL A 165 12.68 -19.09 11.60
C VAL A 165 11.77 -17.96 11.15
N ILE A 166 11.35 -18.03 9.89
CA ILE A 166 10.37 -17.10 9.29
C ILE A 166 9.00 -17.77 9.23
N TYR A 167 8.03 -17.19 9.92
CA TYR A 167 6.63 -17.60 9.91
C TYR A 167 5.83 -16.74 8.94
N LEU A 168 5.05 -17.40 8.09
CA LEU A 168 4.22 -16.76 7.07
C LEU A 168 2.74 -17.11 7.28
N GLY A 169 1.88 -16.10 7.17
CA GLY A 169 0.44 -16.26 7.06
C GLY A 169 -0.02 -15.91 5.64
N SER A 170 -0.89 -16.75 5.06
CA SER A 170 -1.53 -16.52 3.77
C SER A 170 -3.04 -16.35 3.95
#